data_AF-A0A923UXT7-F1
#
_entry.id   AF-A0A923UXT7-F1
#
_cell.length_a   1.000
_cell.length_b   1.000
_cell.length_c   1.000
_cell.angle_alpha   90.00
_cell.angle_beta   90.00
_cell.angle_gamma   90.00
#
_symmetry.space_group_name_H-M   'P 1'
#
loop_
_entity.id
_entity.type
_entity.pdbx_description
1 polymer ?
#
loop_
_entity_poly.entity_id
_entity_poly.type
_entity_poly.pdbx_seq_one_letter_code
_entity_poly.pdbx_strand_id
1 'polypeptide(L)'
;MLTATYSIVAMETEQTRACTILDVTRAGIAALWGNLQNEDPRRIETVLLGLARFDWYCHQRKVEKYVIPAVRGSSHEIDAIVGDLDSLSSVGIDFLERAVEQGRLMFDRRTSHLIDLCGAMEAYCDCLQQRLRKEEEELLPLVWRMLSVEDWFRLAAQFLDDKRDARPWPPTAVLP
;
A
#
# COMPACT_ATOMS: atom_id res chain seq x y z
N MET A 1 27.41 -3.40 -10.50
CA MET A 1 27.16 -3.78 -9.09
C MET A 1 26.54 -2.64 -8.28
N LEU A 2 27.08 -1.42 -8.26
CA LEU A 2 26.56 -0.31 -7.42
C LEU A 2 25.10 0.08 -7.68
N THR A 3 24.65 0.07 -8.95
CA THR A 3 23.26 0.41 -9.32
C THR A 3 22.25 -0.60 -8.80
N ALA A 4 22.55 -1.90 -8.90
CA ALA A 4 21.72 -2.96 -8.33
C ALA A 4 21.63 -2.83 -6.80
N THR A 5 22.75 -2.64 -6.11
CA THR A 5 22.77 -2.43 -4.64
C THR A 5 21.96 -1.21 -4.23
N TYR A 6 22.11 -0.08 -4.92
CA TYR A 6 21.31 1.12 -4.65
C TYR A 6 19.81 0.86 -4.82
N SER A 7 19.42 0.25 -5.93
CA SER A 7 18.01 -0.03 -6.23
C SER A 7 17.39 -0.98 -5.21
N ILE A 8 18.11 -2.04 -4.83
CA ILE A 8 17.68 -2.99 -3.81
C ILE A 8 17.45 -2.29 -2.47
N VAL A 9 18.46 -1.57 -1.97
CA VAL A 9 18.36 -0.86 -0.68
C VAL A 9 17.24 0.18 -0.69
N ALA A 10 17.02 0.88 -1.81
CA ALA A 10 15.92 1.82 -1.95
C ALA A 10 14.55 1.15 -1.80
N MET A 11 14.37 -0.04 -2.40
CA MET A 11 13.12 -0.81 -2.29
C MET A 11 12.93 -1.42 -0.90
N GLU A 12 13.98 -1.98 -0.29
CA GLU A 12 13.95 -2.52 1.07
C GLU A 12 13.59 -1.44 2.10
N THR A 13 14.09 -0.22 1.90
CA THR A 13 13.73 0.93 2.74
C THR A 13 12.24 1.27 2.62
N GLU A 14 11.69 1.26 1.39
CA GLU A 14 10.26 1.50 1.16
C GLU A 14 9.38 0.37 1.70
N GLN A 15 9.83 -0.88 1.61
CA GLN A 15 9.17 -2.07 2.17
C GLN A 15 9.09 -1.98 3.70
N THR A 16 10.24 -1.77 4.36
CA THR A 16 10.31 -1.61 5.82
C THR A 16 9.39 -0.48 6.29
N ARG A 17 9.38 0.64 5.56
CA ARG A 17 8.50 1.77 5.84
C ARG A 17 7.02 1.42 5.64
N ALA A 18 6.67 0.67 4.59
CA ALA A 18 5.29 0.23 4.34
C ALA A 18 4.79 -0.67 5.48
N CYS A 19 5.59 -1.66 5.88
CA CYS A 19 5.26 -2.54 7.02
C CYS A 19 5.06 -1.73 8.32
N THR A 20 5.95 -0.77 8.59
CA THR A 20 5.83 0.09 9.77
C THR A 20 4.54 0.91 9.76
N ILE A 21 4.18 1.52 8.64
CA ILE A 21 2.93 2.30 8.52
C ILE A 21 1.71 1.40 8.68
N LEU A 22 1.74 0.19 8.10
CA LEU A 22 0.67 -0.80 8.23
C LEU A 22 0.46 -1.20 9.70
N ASP A 23 1.53 -1.48 10.43
CA ASP A 23 1.46 -1.87 11.85
C ASP A 23 0.89 -0.75 12.72
N VAL A 24 1.32 0.49 12.49
CA VAL A 24 0.77 1.68 13.17
C VAL A 24 -0.72 1.84 12.85
N THR A 25 -1.11 1.64 11.59
CA THR A 25 -2.49 1.77 11.14
C THR A 25 -3.39 0.72 11.79
N ARG A 26 -2.94 -0.54 11.82
CA ARG A 26 -3.64 -1.63 12.51
C ARG A 26 -3.78 -1.37 14.01
N ALA A 27 -2.74 -0.86 14.67
CA ALA A 27 -2.83 -0.48 16.08
C ALA A 27 -3.88 0.62 16.31
N GLY A 28 -3.98 1.58 15.37
CA GLY A 28 -5.02 2.60 15.38
C GLY A 28 -6.43 2.02 15.25
N ILE A 29 -6.64 1.09 14.32
CA ILE A 29 -7.94 0.41 14.14
C ILE A 29 -8.30 -0.42 15.38
N ALA A 30 -7.36 -1.19 15.93
CA ALA A 30 -7.57 -1.95 17.16
C ALA A 30 -7.94 -1.06 18.35
N ALA A 31 -7.37 0.15 18.43
CA ALA A 31 -7.73 1.12 19.46
C ALA A 31 -9.17 1.64 19.31
N LEU A 32 -9.67 1.81 18.07
CA LEU A 32 -11.08 2.13 17.81
C LEU A 32 -11.99 0.98 18.23
N TRP A 33 -11.57 -0.26 17.96
CA TRP A 33 -12.32 -1.47 18.37
C TRP A 33 -12.40 -1.63 19.89
N GLY A 34 -11.37 -1.21 20.63
CA GLY A 34 -11.37 -1.25 22.08
C GLY A 34 -12.39 -0.32 22.75
N ASN A 35 -12.90 0.69 22.03
CA ASN A 35 -13.71 1.78 22.60
C ASN A 35 -14.98 2.07 21.79
N LEU A 36 -15.57 1.06 21.16
CA LEU A 36 -16.70 1.18 20.22
C LEU A 36 -17.88 2.05 20.68
N GLN A 37 -18.11 2.18 21.99
CA GLN A 37 -19.26 2.90 22.55
C GLN A 37 -19.04 4.40 22.74
N ASN A 38 -17.80 4.91 22.65
CA ASN A 38 -17.50 6.30 23.01
C ASN A 38 -16.38 6.91 22.14
N GLU A 39 -16.22 6.44 20.91
CA GLU A 39 -15.19 6.95 20.01
C GLU A 39 -15.49 8.36 19.51
N ASP A 40 -14.44 9.18 19.46
CA ASP A 40 -14.49 10.52 18.89
C ASP A 40 -14.54 10.42 17.36
N PRO A 41 -15.56 10.96 16.68
CA PRO A 41 -15.65 10.96 15.23
C PRO A 41 -14.38 11.49 14.53
N ARG A 42 -13.64 12.42 15.15
CA ARG A 42 -12.37 12.93 14.61
C ARG A 42 -11.25 11.88 14.58
N ARG A 43 -11.25 10.94 15.52
CA ARG A 43 -10.28 9.83 15.55
C ARG A 43 -10.56 8.84 14.43
N ILE A 44 -11.84 8.56 14.17
CA ILE A 44 -12.28 7.73 13.05
C ILE A 44 -11.86 8.36 11.71
N GLU A 45 -12.12 9.66 11.54
CA GLU A 45 -11.70 10.41 10.35
C GLU A 45 -10.17 10.35 10.16
N THR A 46 -9.41 10.52 11.23
CA THR A 46 -7.95 10.47 11.20
C THR A 46 -7.43 9.11 10.74
N VAL A 47 -8.02 8.01 11.23
CA VAL A 47 -7.62 6.65 10.82
C VAL A 47 -7.98 6.39 9.34
N LEU A 48 -9.16 6.80 8.90
CA LEU A 48 -9.59 6.67 7.50
C LEU A 48 -8.71 7.48 6.54
N LEU A 49 -8.42 8.73 6.87
CA LEU A 49 -7.49 9.56 6.10
C LEU A 49 -6.07 8.97 6.10
N GLY A 50 -5.67 8.34 7.20
CA GLY A 50 -4.41 7.61 7.31
C GLY A 50 -4.34 6.44 6.33
N LEU A 51 -5.41 5.63 6.26
CA LEU A 51 -5.53 4.51 5.32
C LEU A 51 -5.46 4.96 3.87
N ALA A 52 -6.24 5.97 3.50
CA ALA A 52 -6.24 6.50 2.14
C ALA A 52 -4.88 7.10 1.75
N ARG A 53 -4.19 7.75 2.68
CA ARG A 53 -2.81 8.22 2.47
C ARG A 53 -1.83 7.06 2.31
N PHE A 54 -2.03 5.99 3.06
CA PHE A 54 -1.16 4.82 2.99
C PHE A 54 -1.34 4.07 1.68
N ASP A 55 -2.57 3.90 1.21
CA ASP A 55 -2.88 3.38 -0.13
C ASP A 55 -2.16 4.16 -1.23
N TRP A 56 -2.29 5.49 -1.21
CA TRP A 56 -1.59 6.36 -2.14
C TRP A 56 -0.06 6.19 -2.05
N TYR A 57 0.50 6.11 -0.84
CA TYR A 57 1.93 5.85 -0.65
C TYR A 57 2.36 4.53 -1.29
N CYS A 58 1.58 3.45 -1.13
CA CYS A 58 1.84 2.16 -1.75
C CYS A 58 1.93 2.27 -3.28
N HIS A 59 1.00 3.00 -3.91
CA HIS A 59 1.04 3.24 -5.35
C HIS A 59 2.22 4.12 -5.82
N GLN A 60 2.83 4.89 -4.91
CA GLN A 60 4.02 5.69 -5.22
C GLN A 60 5.34 4.94 -5.02
N ARG A 61 5.32 3.71 -4.49
CA ARG A 61 6.54 2.93 -4.26
C ARG A 61 7.21 2.53 -5.56
N LYS A 62 8.53 2.36 -5.51
CA LYS A 62 9.34 1.96 -6.66
C LYS A 62 8.95 0.61 -7.24
N VAL A 63 8.56 -0.31 -6.36
CA VAL A 63 8.10 -1.64 -6.76
C VAL A 63 6.90 -1.52 -7.71
N GLU A 64 5.91 -0.72 -7.32
CA GLU A 64 4.71 -0.46 -8.12
C GLU A 64 5.02 0.32 -9.39
N LYS A 65 5.72 1.45 -9.27
CA LYS A 65 5.91 2.40 -10.39
C LYS A 65 6.84 1.90 -11.48
N TYR A 66 7.83 1.08 -11.13
CA TYR A 66 8.97 0.81 -12.01
C TYR A 66 9.28 -0.68 -12.11
N VAL A 67 9.29 -1.42 -11.00
CA VAL A 67 9.71 -2.84 -11.02
C VAL A 67 8.66 -3.71 -11.67
N ILE A 68 7.42 -3.69 -11.18
CA ILE A 68 6.32 -4.50 -11.73
C ILE A 68 6.16 -4.24 -13.24
N PRO A 69 6.12 -2.99 -13.73
CA PRO A 69 6.09 -2.73 -15.18
C PRO A 69 7.30 -3.26 -15.95
N ALA A 70 8.49 -3.21 -15.38
CA ALA A 70 9.72 -3.66 -16.06
C ALA A 70 9.82 -5.18 -16.19
N VAL A 71 9.20 -5.94 -15.28
CA VAL A 71 9.26 -7.41 -15.28
C VAL A 71 8.00 -8.08 -15.82
N ARG A 72 6.89 -7.35 -15.96
CA ARG A 72 5.65 -7.91 -16.53
C ARG A 72 5.91 -8.50 -17.92
N GLY A 73 5.46 -9.72 -18.15
CA GLY A 73 5.66 -10.47 -19.40
C GLY A 73 7.04 -11.12 -19.54
N SER A 74 7.93 -11.04 -18.55
CA SER A 74 9.27 -11.63 -18.65
C SER A 74 9.28 -13.14 -18.44
N SER A 75 8.32 -13.67 -17.67
CA SER A 75 8.12 -15.11 -17.48
C SER A 75 6.71 -15.41 -16.96
N HIS A 76 6.24 -16.63 -17.18
CA HIS A 76 4.97 -17.10 -16.63
C HIS A 76 4.93 -17.06 -15.09
N GLU A 77 6.07 -17.30 -14.42
CA GLU A 77 6.18 -17.24 -12.96
C GLU A 77 6.00 -15.79 -12.45
N ILE A 78 6.64 -14.81 -13.10
CA ILE A 78 6.45 -13.39 -12.77
C ILE A 78 5.01 -12.96 -13.01
N ASP A 79 4.43 -13.33 -14.15
CA ASP A 79 3.06 -12.94 -14.49
C ASP A 79 2.03 -13.52 -13.52
N ALA A 80 2.25 -14.74 -13.02
CA ALA A 80 1.40 -15.33 -11.98
C ALA A 80 1.50 -14.53 -10.66
N ILE A 81 2.72 -14.22 -10.20
CA ILE A 81 2.93 -13.44 -8.97
C ILE A 81 2.31 -12.04 -9.12
N VAL A 82 2.56 -11.36 -10.25
CA VAL A 82 2.02 -10.02 -10.52
C VAL A 82 0.49 -10.06 -10.60
N GLY A 83 -0.10 -11.08 -11.22
CA GLY A 83 -1.56 -11.26 -11.23
C GLY A 83 -2.17 -11.41 -9.84
N ASP A 84 -1.49 -12.13 -8.95
CA ASP A 84 -1.91 -12.26 -7.54
C ASP A 84 -1.79 -10.93 -6.79
N LEU A 85 -0.73 -10.14 -7.03
CA LEU A 85 -0.57 -8.81 -6.45
C LEU A 85 -1.63 -7.83 -6.95
N ASP A 86 -1.95 -7.85 -8.25
CA ASP A 86 -3.01 -7.04 -8.86
C ASP A 86 -4.38 -7.41 -8.24
N SER A 87 -4.65 -8.70 -8.05
CA SER A 87 -5.86 -9.20 -7.39
C SER A 87 -5.98 -8.73 -5.93
N LEU A 88 -4.91 -8.89 -5.15
CA LEU A 88 -4.86 -8.41 -3.76
C LEU A 88 -5.08 -6.89 -3.67
N SER A 89 -4.52 -6.13 -4.61
CA SER A 89 -4.70 -4.67 -4.68
C SER A 89 -6.15 -4.31 -5.00
N SER A 90 -6.75 -4.97 -5.99
CA SER A 90 -8.16 -4.75 -6.37
C SER A 90 -9.11 -5.06 -5.21
N VAL A 91 -8.95 -6.21 -4.55
CA VAL A 91 -9.78 -6.59 -3.40
C VAL A 91 -9.56 -5.64 -2.23
N GLY A 92 -8.32 -5.20 -1.99
CA GLY A 92 -8.01 -4.20 -0.99
C GLY A 92 -8.76 -2.89 -1.24
N ILE A 93 -8.69 -2.34 -2.46
CA ILE A 93 -9.37 -1.10 -2.83
C ILE A 93 -10.87 -1.18 -2.56
N ASP A 94 -11.52 -2.30 -2.90
CA ASP A 94 -12.95 -2.51 -2.59
C ASP A 94 -13.26 -2.36 -1.09
N PHE A 95 -12.38 -2.87 -0.21
CA PHE A 95 -12.53 -2.72 1.23
C PHE A 95 -12.27 -1.28 1.70
N LEU A 96 -11.29 -0.60 1.13
CA LEU A 96 -11.01 0.81 1.44
C LEU A 96 -12.18 1.71 1.04
N GLU A 97 -12.75 1.52 -0.14
CA GLU A 97 -13.93 2.26 -0.61
C GLU A 97 -15.13 2.03 0.30
N ARG A 98 -15.37 0.77 0.72
CA ARG A 98 -16.40 0.45 1.71
C ARG A 98 -16.14 1.16 3.04
N ALA A 99 -14.91 1.17 3.53
CA ALA A 99 -14.57 1.86 4.78
C ALA A 99 -14.81 3.37 4.67
N VAL A 100 -14.44 4.00 3.55
CA VAL A 100 -14.71 5.42 3.30
C VAL A 100 -16.21 5.70 3.28
N GLU A 101 -17.01 4.88 2.60
CA GLU A 101 -18.46 5.03 2.54
C GLU A 101 -19.11 4.88 3.92
N GLN A 102 -18.72 3.85 4.69
CA GLN A 102 -19.22 3.67 6.07
C GLN A 102 -18.81 4.85 6.98
N GLY A 103 -17.61 5.38 6.78
CA GLY A 103 -17.16 6.60 7.44
C GLY A 103 -18.10 7.77 7.19
N ARG A 104 -18.41 8.07 5.92
CA ARG A 104 -19.33 9.16 5.54
C ARG A 104 -20.73 8.98 6.16
N LEU A 105 -21.29 7.77 6.09
CA LEU A 105 -22.60 7.47 6.66
C LEU A 105 -22.66 7.69 8.18
N MET A 106 -21.57 7.41 8.90
CA MET A 106 -21.46 7.68 10.33
C MET A 106 -21.50 9.18 10.65
N PHE A 107 -20.83 10.02 9.85
CA PHE A 107 -20.83 11.48 10.03
C PHE A 107 -22.19 12.10 9.69
N ASP A 108 -22.88 11.61 8.67
CA ASP A 108 -24.14 12.19 8.18
C ASP A 108 -25.36 11.78 9.00
N ARG A 109 -25.45 10.51 9.43
CA ARG A 109 -26.71 9.94 9.97
C ARG A 109 -26.66 9.58 11.45
N ARG A 110 -25.51 9.74 12.14
CA ARG A 110 -25.26 9.25 13.52
C ARG A 110 -25.70 7.79 13.75
N THR A 111 -25.72 6.98 12.70
CA THR A 111 -25.97 5.54 12.80
C THR A 111 -24.65 4.84 13.11
N SER A 112 -24.64 4.02 14.16
CA SER A 112 -23.45 3.25 14.57
C SER A 112 -23.22 2.08 13.61
N HIS A 113 -22.34 2.28 12.63
CA HIS A 113 -21.78 1.23 11.76
C HIS A 113 -20.29 1.00 12.05
N LEU A 114 -19.84 1.32 13.26
CA LEU A 114 -18.42 1.28 13.62
C LEU A 114 -17.82 -0.14 13.49
N ILE A 115 -18.63 -1.17 13.73
CA ILE A 115 -18.24 -2.57 13.54
C ILE A 115 -17.92 -2.85 12.07
N ASP A 116 -18.83 -2.48 11.16
CA ASP A 116 -18.66 -2.69 9.72
C ASP A 116 -17.49 -1.87 9.15
N LEU A 117 -17.37 -0.63 9.64
CA LEU A 117 -16.26 0.27 9.30
C LEU A 117 -14.91 -0.32 9.70
N CYS A 118 -14.75 -0.70 10.97
CA CYS A 118 -13.50 -1.31 11.44
C CYS A 118 -13.22 -2.65 10.75
N GLY A 119 -14.23 -3.48 10.51
CA GLY A 119 -14.07 -4.73 9.75
C GLY A 119 -13.56 -4.50 8.32
N ALA A 120 -14.08 -3.47 7.63
CA ALA A 120 -13.59 -3.10 6.29
C ALA A 120 -12.14 -2.57 6.32
N MET A 121 -11.79 -1.76 7.33
CA MET A 121 -10.42 -1.27 7.51
C MET A 121 -9.43 -2.41 7.79
N GLU A 122 -9.80 -3.37 8.65
CA GLU A 122 -8.99 -4.56 8.94
C GLU A 122 -8.80 -5.42 7.69
N ALA A 123 -9.87 -5.68 6.95
CA ALA A 123 -9.81 -6.45 5.70
C ALA A 123 -8.90 -5.81 4.65
N TYR A 124 -8.93 -4.47 4.50
CA TYR A 124 -7.98 -3.75 3.66
C TYR A 124 -6.53 -3.96 4.14
N CYS A 125 -6.27 -3.81 5.45
CA CYS A 125 -4.95 -4.02 6.02
C CYS A 125 -4.44 -5.45 5.79
N ASP A 126 -5.32 -6.46 5.81
CA ASP A 126 -4.99 -7.85 5.55
C ASP A 126 -4.63 -8.10 4.08
N CYS A 127 -5.40 -7.56 3.14
CA CYS A 127 -5.04 -7.59 1.71
C CYS A 127 -3.66 -6.97 1.48
N LEU A 128 -3.41 -5.81 2.09
CA LEU A 128 -2.14 -5.12 1.93
C LEU A 128 -0.97 -5.86 2.58
N GLN A 129 -1.18 -6.48 3.74
CA GLN A 129 -0.14 -7.32 4.36
C GLN A 129 0.22 -8.51 3.48
N GLN A 130 -0.78 -9.20 2.94
CA GLN A 130 -0.56 -10.33 2.04
C GLN A 130 0.22 -9.88 0.80
N ARG A 131 -0.16 -8.72 0.24
CA ARG A 131 0.54 -8.12 -0.90
C ARG A 131 2.00 -7.81 -0.57
N LEU A 132 2.27 -7.15 0.56
CA LEU A 132 3.64 -6.81 0.99
C LEU A 132 4.50 -8.05 1.26
N ARG A 133 3.94 -9.09 1.89
CA ARG A 133 4.66 -10.36 2.09
C ARG A 133 5.00 -11.02 0.76
N LYS A 134 4.04 -11.08 -0.16
CA LYS A 134 4.25 -11.68 -1.49
C LYS A 134 5.29 -10.92 -2.31
N GLU A 135 5.34 -9.59 -2.19
CA GLU A 135 6.42 -8.81 -2.78
C GLU A 135 7.80 -9.23 -2.23
N GLU A 136 7.92 -9.34 -0.91
CA GLU A 136 9.19 -9.58 -0.22
C GLU A 136 9.68 -11.03 -0.33
N GLU A 137 8.76 -11.99 -0.22
CA GLU A 137 9.06 -13.41 -0.16
C GLU A 137 9.15 -14.04 -1.56
N GLU A 138 8.40 -13.52 -2.54
CA GLU A 138 8.28 -14.12 -3.88
C GLU A 138 8.80 -13.21 -4.99
N LEU A 139 8.21 -12.00 -5.15
CA LEU A 139 8.51 -11.14 -6.30
C LEU A 139 9.96 -10.65 -6.29
N LEU A 140 10.40 -9.96 -5.24
CA LEU A 140 11.71 -9.31 -5.18
C LEU A 140 12.86 -10.32 -5.31
N PRO A 141 12.87 -11.47 -4.63
CA PRO A 141 13.91 -12.49 -4.81
C PRO A 141 13.97 -13.03 -6.26
N LEU A 142 12.84 -13.15 -6.94
CA LEU A 142 12.81 -13.57 -8.35
C LEU A 142 13.34 -12.47 -9.27
N VAL A 143 12.89 -11.22 -9.09
CA VAL A 143 13.38 -10.04 -9.81
C VAL A 143 14.91 -9.93 -9.69
N TRP A 144 15.46 -10.13 -8.48
CA TRP A 144 16.90 -9.97 -8.25
C TRP A 144 17.78 -10.97 -9.00
N ARG A 145 17.29 -12.19 -9.20
CA ARG A 145 18.02 -13.23 -9.93
C ARG A 145 17.89 -13.07 -11.45
N MET A 146 16.78 -12.50 -11.90
CA MET A 146 16.42 -12.44 -13.31
C MET A 146 16.97 -11.20 -14.02
N LEU A 147 16.99 -10.04 -13.35
CA LEU A 147 17.37 -8.79 -14.00
C LEU A 147 18.85 -8.75 -14.39
N SER A 148 19.12 -8.32 -15.62
CA SER A 148 20.48 -8.08 -16.09
C SER A 148 21.06 -6.82 -15.46
N VAL A 149 22.38 -6.63 -15.58
CA VAL A 149 23.05 -5.40 -15.14
C VAL A 149 22.47 -4.16 -15.83
N GLU A 150 22.08 -4.29 -17.10
CA GLU A 150 21.49 -3.20 -17.86
C GLU A 150 20.07 -2.85 -17.39
N ASP A 151 19.25 -3.85 -17.08
CA ASP A 151 17.92 -3.62 -16.49
C ASP A 151 18.04 -2.90 -15.13
N TRP A 152 18.99 -3.34 -14.30
CA TRP A 152 19.28 -2.68 -13.04
C TRP A 152 19.75 -1.24 -13.19
N PHE A 153 20.55 -0.95 -14.22
CA PHE A 153 20.96 0.40 -14.54
C PHE A 153 19.77 1.27 -14.95
N ARG A 154 18.88 0.76 -15.80
CA ARG A 154 17.65 1.46 -16.22
C ARG A 154 16.74 1.78 -15.03
N LEU A 155 16.49 0.81 -14.15
CA LEU A 155 15.71 1.03 -12.93
C LEU A 155 16.35 2.06 -12.00
N ALA A 156 17.68 1.97 -11.79
CA ALA A 156 18.38 2.92 -10.94
C ALA A 156 18.28 4.37 -11.46
N ALA A 157 18.34 4.56 -12.79
CA ALA A 157 18.15 5.87 -13.40
C ALA A 157 16.74 6.42 -13.14
N GLN A 158 15.70 5.59 -13.35
CA GLN A 158 14.31 5.95 -13.07
C GLN A 158 14.10 6.34 -11.59
N PHE A 159 14.71 5.59 -10.66
CA PHE A 159 14.61 5.87 -9.22
C PHE A 159 15.24 7.22 -8.83
N LEU A 160 16.28 7.64 -9.53
CA LEU A 160 16.96 8.91 -9.28
C LEU A 160 16.16 10.09 -9.83
N ASP A 161 15.52 9.94 -10.99
CA ASP A 161 14.66 10.96 -11.56
C ASP A 161 13.38 11.15 -10.74
N ASP A 162 12.77 10.06 -10.27
CA ASP A 162 11.60 10.10 -9.38
C ASP A 162 11.85 10.89 -8.08
N LYS A 163 13.05 10.77 -7.50
CA LYS A 163 13.45 11.53 -6.30
C LYS A 163 13.48 13.03 -6.55
N ARG A 164 13.74 13.47 -7.79
CA ARG A 164 13.75 14.88 -8.17
C ARG A 164 12.33 15.42 -8.34
N ASP A 165 11.39 14.55 -8.71
CA ASP A 165 9.99 14.88 -9.01
C ASP A 165 9.01 14.57 -7.86
N ALA A 166 9.51 14.39 -6.64
CA ALA A 166 8.69 14.05 -5.47
C ALA A 166 7.55 15.07 -5.26
N ARG A 167 6.37 14.78 -5.80
CA ARG A 167 5.19 15.63 -5.63
C ARG A 167 4.76 15.58 -4.17
N PRO A 168 4.61 16.72 -3.49
CA PRO A 168 4.13 16.72 -2.12
C PRO A 168 2.63 16.45 -2.11
N TRP A 169 2.19 15.20 -1.90
CA TRP A 169 0.78 14.93 -1.59
C TRP A 169 0.35 13.54 -0.98
N PRO A 170 -0.96 13.23 -0.66
CA PRO A 170 -2.16 12.74 -1.45
C PRO A 170 -2.90 13.60 -2.55
N PRO A 171 -4.23 13.71 -2.73
CA PRO A 171 -4.94 14.96 -3.15
C PRO A 171 -5.85 15.50 -2.03
N THR A 172 -6.30 16.76 -2.03
CA THR A 172 -7.21 17.35 -1.02
C THR A 172 -8.63 16.83 -1.24
N ALA A 173 -8.80 16.06 -2.30
CA ALA A 173 -10.05 15.54 -2.81
C ALA A 173 -10.27 14.05 -2.47
N VAL A 174 -9.59 13.49 -1.44
CA VAL A 174 -9.86 12.09 -1.06
C VAL A 174 -11.12 11.96 -0.18
N LEU A 175 -11.65 13.07 0.34
CA LEU A 175 -12.99 13.10 0.93
C LEU A 175 -13.73 14.38 0.47
N PRO A 176 -14.91 14.26 -0.19
CA PRO A 176 -15.89 15.33 -0.24
C PRO A 176 -16.49 15.58 1.15
#